data_AF-A0A7X8MN35-F1
#
_entry.id   AF-A0A7X8MN35-F1
#
_cell.length_a   1.000
_cell.length_b   1.000
_cell.length_c   1.000
_cell.angle_alpha   90.00
_cell.angle_beta   90.00
_cell.angle_gamma   90.00
#
_symmetry.space_group_name_H-M   'P 1'
#
loop_
_entity.id
_entity.type
_entity.pdbx_description
1 polymer ?
#
loop_
_entity_poly.entity_id
_entity_poly.type
_entity_poly.pdbx_seq_one_letter_code
_entity_poly.pdbx_strand_id
1 'polypeptide(L)' 'MIFETERLILRPWQESDADDLYRYASDPRVGPIAGWPVHTSVEN' A
#
# COMPACT_ATOMS: atom_id res chain seq x y z
N MET A 1 -13.02 -5.70 -9.64
CA MET A 1 -12.81 -5.33 -11.06
C MET A 1 -11.31 -5.18 -11.28
N ILE A 2 -10.77 -5.76 -12.35
CA ILE A 2 -9.34 -5.74 -12.67
C ILE A 2 -9.16 -4.88 -13.93
N PHE A 3 -8.15 -4.01 -13.94
CA PHE A 3 -7.74 -3.22 -15.11
C PHE A 3 -6.31 -3.53 -15.48
N GLU A 4 -6.07 -3.85 -16.74
CA GLU A 4 -4.75 -4.28 -17.23
C GLU A 4 -4.25 -3.33 -18.32
N THR A 5 -2.95 -3.05 -18.27
CA THR A 5 -2.19 -2.31 -19.28
C THR A 5 -0.97 -3.14 -19.66
N GLU A 6 -0.19 -2.71 -20.66
CA GLU A 6 1.02 -3.44 -21.10
C GLU A 6 2.02 -3.72 -19.96
N ARG A 7 2.10 -2.85 -18.95
CA ARG A 7 3.12 -2.93 -17.89
C ARG A 7 2.56 -3.15 -16.49
N LEU A 8 1.26 -2.94 -16.27
CA LEU A 8 0.67 -2.87 -14.94
C LEU A 8 -0.73 -3.46 -14.90
N ILE A 9 -1.06 -4.06 -13.75
CA ILE A 9 -2.39 -4.54 -13.38
C ILE A 9 -2.85 -3.74 -12.16
N LEU A 10 -4.01 -3.10 -12.26
CA LEU A 10 -4.71 -2.50 -11.13
C LEU A 10 -5.84 -3.44 -10.71
N ARG A 11 -5.76 -3.94 -9.47
CA ARG A 11 -6.74 -4.85 -8.88
C ARG A 11 -7.08 -4.41 -7.45
N PRO A 12 -8.20 -4.88 -6.87
CA PRO A 12 -8.45 -4.70 -5.45
C PRO A 12 -7.33 -5.32 -4.61
N TRP A 13 -7.10 -4.72 -3.44
CA TRP A 13 -6.22 -5.27 -2.41
C TRP A 13 -6.70 -6.64 -1.93
N GLN A 14 -5.74 -7.49 -1.57
CA GLN A 14 -5.93 -8.76 -0.89
C GLN A 14 -5.12 -8.73 0.41
N GLU A 15 -5.48 -9.58 1.38
CA GLU A 15 -4.75 -9.64 2.67
C GLU A 15 -3.27 -9.98 2.47
N SER A 16 -2.94 -10.78 1.46
CA SER A 16 -1.56 -11.13 1.09
C SER A 16 -0.70 -9.93 0.67
N ASP A 17 -1.31 -8.78 0.36
CA ASP A 17 -0.58 -7.58 -0.06
C ASP A 17 -0.13 -6.72 1.13
N ALA A 18 -0.50 -7.09 2.36
CA ALA A 18 -0.29 -6.26 3.55
C ALA A 18 1.20 -5.95 3.80
N ASP A 19 2.09 -6.93 3.63
CA ASP A 19 3.54 -6.74 3.74
C ASP A 19 4.09 -5.77 2.68
N ASP A 20 3.64 -5.92 1.43
CA ASP A 20 4.06 -5.05 0.33
C ASP A 20 3.58 -3.60 0.52
N LEU A 21 2.37 -3.42 1.06
CA LEU A 21 1.85 -2.10 1.43
C LEU A 21 2.67 -1.51 2.58
N TYR A 22 2.88 -2.27 3.65
CA TYR A 22 3.62 -1.82 4.84
C TYR A 22 5.04 -1.38 4.52
N ARG A 23 5.71 -2.06 3.58
CA ARG A 23 7.05 -1.68 3.11
C ARG A 23 7.17 -0.19 2.75
N TYR A 24 6.13 0.37 2.13
CA TYR A 24 6.11 1.80 1.78
C TYR A 24 5.39 2.65 2.83
N ALA A 25 4.37 2.10 3.48
CA ALA A 25 3.60 2.83 4.48
C ALA A 25 4.35 3.09 5.80
N SER A 26 5.43 2.35 6.06
CA SER A 26 6.36 2.58 7.17
C SER A 26 7.35 3.73 6.92
N ASP A 27 7.47 4.25 5.69
CA ASP A 27 8.30 5.41 5.42
C ASP A 27 7.62 6.69 5.94
N PRO A 28 8.27 7.48 6.82
CA PRO A 28 7.67 8.66 7.43
C PRO A 28 7.32 9.76 6.43
N ARG A 29 7.78 9.67 5.18
CA ARG A 29 7.48 10.64 4.12
C ARG A 29 6.21 10.30 3.35
N VAL A 30 5.65 9.10 3.50
CA VAL A 30 4.50 8.63 2.70
C VAL A 30 3.18 8.98 3.37
N GLY A 31 2.94 8.45 4.58
CA GLY A 31 1.65 8.58 5.27
C GLY A 31 1.19 10.01 5.56
N PRO A 32 2.02 10.84 6.23
CA PRO A 32 1.61 12.17 6.64
C PRO A 32 1.16 13.07 5.48
N ILE A 33 1.74 12.90 4.30
CA ILE A 33 1.38 13.67 3.09
C ILE A 33 0.02 13.21 2.53
N ALA A 34 -0.34 11.94 2.74
CA ALA A 34 -1.60 11.35 2.32
C ALA A 34 -2.70 11.38 3.40
N GLY A 35 -2.42 11.97 4.57
CA GLY A 35 -3.39 12.22 5.64
C GLY A 35 -3.57 11.08 6.65
N TRP A 36 -2.64 10.13 6.72
CA TRP A 36 -2.63 9.04 7.70
C TRP A 36 -1.28 8.95 8.45
N PRO A 37 -1.25 8.43 9.70
CA PRO A 37 -0.01 8.30 10.48
C PRO A 37 0.93 7.28 9.86
N VAL A 38 2.24 7.38 10.11
CA VAL A 38 3.21 6.39 9.67
C VAL A 38 2.86 5.01 10.26
N HIS A 39 2.77 3.97 9.42
CA HIS A 39 2.42 2.64 9.90
C HIS A 39 3.57 2.05 10.73
N THR A 40 3.24 1.46 11.88
CA THR A 40 4.24 0.87 12.79
C THR A 40 4.38 -0.64 12.67
N SER A 41 3.33 -1.32 12.21
CA SER A 41 3.32 -2.75 11.90
C SER A 41 2.49 -3.04 10.64
N VAL A 42 2.47 -4.30 10.19
CA VAL A 42 1.62 -4.74 9.07
C VAL A 42 0.14 -4.58 9.40
N GLU A 43 -0.23 -4.84 10.66
CA GLU A 43 -1.56 -4.63 11.24
C GLU A 43 -1.87 -3.16 11.62
N ASN A 44 -0.87 -2.28 11.46
CA ASN A 44 -0.75 -0.89 11.93
C ASN A 44 -0.36 -0.74 13.40
#